data_AF-A0A7W0Q659-F1
#
_entry.id   AF-A0A7W0Q659-F1
#
_cell.length_a   1.000
_cell.length_b   1.000
_cell.length_c   1.000
_cell.angle_alpha   90.00
_cell.angle_beta   90.00
_cell.angle_gamma   90.00
#
_symmetry.space_group_name_H-M   'P 1'
#
loop_
_entity.id
_entity.type
_entity.pdbx_description
1 polymer ?
#
loop_
_entity_poly.entity_id
_entity_poly.type
_entity_poly.pdbx_seq_one_letter_code
_entity_poly.pdbx_strand_id
1 'polypeptide(L)'
;MSLVTAIPAPFPRGLGLTLAAAGPVALGAILAARAGTLTPLAGAPAIIFGVVAATSPALYIAIAATGEAPPLSKVARAFALALGAFGLALAGLVLPAAFLSLSSVSAVTTIAVVTAALGGAAVLALRRLATELATPDSSLTSSVIFIVWAAATLGIAGRLWIDLAREVMS
;
A
#
# COMPACT_ATOMS: atom_id res chain seq x y z
N MET A 1 18.07 -29.13 -6.02
CA MET A 1 17.61 -28.74 -4.67
C MET A 1 18.23 -27.37 -4.38
N SER A 2 17.58 -26.30 -4.85
CA SER A 2 18.11 -24.93 -4.75
C SER A 2 17.72 -24.35 -3.40
N LEU A 3 18.71 -24.08 -2.55
CA LEU A 3 18.55 -23.33 -1.31
C LEU A 3 18.21 -21.89 -1.68
N VAL A 4 16.91 -21.57 -1.78
CA VAL A 4 16.47 -20.17 -1.71
C VAL A 4 16.79 -19.72 -0.29
N THR A 5 17.94 -19.08 -0.14
CA THR A 5 18.33 -18.37 1.08
C THR A 5 17.22 -17.36 1.36
N ALA A 6 16.33 -17.69 2.30
CA ALA A 6 15.35 -16.75 2.82
C ALA A 6 16.16 -15.60 3.41
N ILE A 7 16.31 -14.51 2.66
CA ILE A 7 16.99 -13.31 3.15
C ILE A 7 16.24 -12.94 4.43
N PRO A 8 16.88 -13.01 5.60
CA PRO A 8 16.22 -12.69 6.85
C PRO A 8 15.69 -11.27 6.70
N ALA A 9 14.39 -11.07 6.92
CA ALA A 9 13.81 -9.75 6.91
C ALA A 9 14.63 -8.90 7.90
N PRO A 10 15.35 -7.86 7.46
CA PRO A 10 16.37 -7.21 8.29
C PRO A 10 15.80 -6.38 9.46
N PHE A 11 14.49 -6.47 9.70
CA PHE A 11 13.77 -5.61 10.63
C PHE A 11 12.89 -6.42 11.57
N PRO A 12 12.77 -5.99 12.84
CA PRO A 12 11.86 -6.60 13.79
C PRO A 12 10.42 -6.53 13.27
N ARG A 13 9.66 -7.63 13.39
CA ARG A 13 8.32 -7.80 12.81
C ARG A 13 7.35 -6.65 13.14
N GLY A 14 7.46 -6.04 14.32
CA GLY A 14 6.62 -4.92 14.74
C GLY A 14 6.91 -3.61 14.01
N LEU A 15 8.16 -3.38 13.60
CA LEU A 15 8.60 -2.09 13.03
C LEU A 15 8.00 -1.87 11.63
N GLY A 16 7.84 -2.92 10.83
CA GLY A 16 7.18 -2.80 9.53
C GLY A 16 5.72 -2.35 9.65
N LEU A 17 4.97 -2.90 10.62
CA LEU A 17 3.57 -2.55 10.83
C LEU A 17 3.39 -1.15 11.42
N THR A 18 4.27 -0.74 12.36
CA THR A 18 4.23 0.62 12.89
C THR A 18 4.55 1.65 11.80
N LEU A 19 5.53 1.38 10.94
CA LEU A 19 5.82 2.23 9.79
C LEU A 19 4.68 2.22 8.77
N ALA A 20 4.02 1.08 8.57
CA ALA A 20 2.87 0.98 7.68
C ALA A 20 1.74 1.91 8.15
N ALA A 21 1.48 1.97 9.45
CA ALA A 21 0.49 2.86 10.04
C ALA A 21 0.94 4.33 10.01
N ALA A 22 2.20 4.62 10.34
CA ALA A 22 2.72 5.97 10.44
C ALA A 22 2.93 6.65 9.07
N GLY A 23 3.31 5.90 8.04
CA GLY A 23 3.61 6.44 6.70
C GLY A 23 2.43 7.21 6.08
N PRO A 24 1.24 6.60 5.92
CA PRO A 24 0.03 7.27 5.46
C PRO A 24 -0.35 8.50 6.29
N VAL A 25 -0.21 8.40 7.62
CA VAL A 25 -0.50 9.52 8.53
C VAL A 25 0.49 10.66 8.28
N ALA A 26 1.78 10.38 8.11
CA ALA A 26 2.80 11.39 7.82
C ALA A 26 2.56 12.08 6.46
N LEU A 27 2.19 11.32 5.43
CA LEU A 27 1.83 11.89 4.14
C LEU A 27 0.53 12.71 4.20
N GLY A 28 -0.46 12.24 4.96
CA GLY A 28 -1.65 13.01 5.30
C GLY A 28 -1.32 14.30 6.06
N ALA A 29 -0.34 14.27 6.97
CA ALA A 29 0.11 15.45 7.70
C ALA A 29 0.77 16.49 6.79
N ILE A 30 1.56 16.05 5.81
CA ILE A 30 2.15 16.95 4.80
C ILE A 30 1.05 17.66 4.00
N LEU A 31 0.03 16.92 3.56
CA LEU A 31 -1.11 17.50 2.86
C LEU A 31 -1.91 18.44 3.77
N ALA A 32 -2.18 18.02 5.01
CA ALA A 32 -2.91 18.81 5.99
C ALA A 32 -2.22 20.14 6.31
N ALA A 33 -0.90 20.10 6.53
CA ALA A 33 -0.08 21.29 6.78
C ALA A 33 -0.09 22.26 5.60
N ARG A 34 -0.18 21.75 4.36
CA ARG A 34 -0.23 22.59 3.15
C ARG A 34 -1.63 23.13 2.85
N ALA A 35 -2.66 22.35 3.12
CA ALA A 35 -4.04 22.71 2.82
C ALA A 35 -4.72 23.51 3.94
N GLY A 36 -4.14 23.53 5.15
CA GLY A 36 -4.76 24.16 6.32
C GLY A 36 -5.98 23.41 6.85
N THR A 37 -6.18 22.15 6.47
CA THR A 37 -7.28 21.28 6.91
C THR A 37 -6.74 19.97 7.47
N LEU A 38 -7.42 19.41 8.48
CA LEU A 38 -7.02 18.14 9.09
C LEU A 38 -7.59 16.91 8.36
N THR A 39 -8.50 17.08 7.39
CA THR A 39 -9.13 15.95 6.66
C THR A 39 -8.10 14.93 6.14
N PRO A 40 -6.96 15.32 5.53
CA PRO A 40 -6.01 14.37 4.97
C PRO A 40 -5.30 13.48 6.01
N LEU A 41 -5.22 13.91 7.28
CA LEU A 41 -4.59 13.12 8.35
C LEU A 41 -5.32 11.80 8.60
N ALA A 42 -6.65 11.83 8.53
CA ALA A 42 -7.49 10.64 8.66
C ALA A 42 -7.82 10.01 7.30
N GLY A 43 -8.01 10.83 6.26
CA GLY A 43 -8.37 10.37 4.93
C GLY A 43 -7.32 9.44 4.31
N ALA A 44 -6.04 9.81 4.35
CA ALA A 44 -4.95 9.02 3.77
C ALA A 44 -4.86 7.58 4.35
N PRO A 45 -4.74 7.38 5.68
CA PRO A 45 -4.75 6.03 6.25
C PRO A 45 -6.09 5.32 6.04
N ALA A 46 -7.23 6.01 6.13
CA ALA A 46 -8.54 5.39 5.93
C ALA A 46 -8.72 4.83 4.51
N ILE A 47 -8.27 5.56 3.49
CA ILE A 47 -8.31 5.07 2.09
C ILE A 47 -7.41 3.86 1.93
N ILE A 48 -6.16 3.93 2.39
CA ILE A 48 -5.18 2.86 2.17
C ILE A 48 -5.58 1.58 2.90
N PHE A 49 -5.87 1.67 4.20
CA PHE A 49 -6.22 0.51 4.99
C PHE A 49 -7.66 0.07 4.76
N GLY A 50 -8.60 1.00 4.61
CA GLY A 50 -10.00 0.69 4.40
C GLY A 50 -10.24 -0.01 3.07
N VAL A 51 -9.64 0.46 1.98
CA VAL A 51 -9.79 -0.18 0.67
C VAL A 51 -9.16 -1.56 0.67
N VAL A 52 -7.93 -1.71 1.17
CA VAL A 52 -7.28 -3.02 1.26
C VAL A 52 -8.09 -3.98 2.14
N ALA A 53 -8.56 -3.54 3.32
CA ALA A 53 -9.37 -4.38 4.21
C ALA A 53 -10.69 -4.80 3.57
N ALA A 54 -11.33 -3.90 2.81
CA ALA A 54 -12.58 -4.19 2.12
C ALA A 54 -12.39 -5.15 0.93
N THR A 55 -11.30 -5.04 0.18
CA THR A 55 -11.08 -5.87 -1.03
C THR A 55 -10.33 -7.18 -0.75
N SER A 56 -9.59 -7.30 0.36
CA SER A 56 -8.79 -8.49 0.66
C SER A 56 -9.61 -9.80 0.77
N PRO A 57 -10.80 -9.83 1.40
CA PRO A 57 -11.63 -11.04 1.42
C PRO A 57 -12.00 -11.54 0.03
N ALA A 58 -12.25 -10.64 -0.93
CA ALA A 58 -12.59 -11.00 -2.30
C ALA A 58 -11.42 -11.70 -3.01
N LEU A 59 -10.17 -11.24 -2.79
CA LEU A 59 -8.98 -11.94 -3.30
C LEU A 59 -8.89 -13.36 -2.75
N TYR A 60 -9.10 -13.52 -1.44
CA TYR A 60 -9.04 -14.84 -0.81
C TYR A 60 -10.11 -15.78 -1.37
N ILE A 61 -11.35 -15.33 -1.49
CA ILE A 61 -12.46 -16.12 -2.04
C ILE A 61 -12.19 -16.50 -3.50
N ALA A 62 -11.68 -15.57 -4.31
CA ALA A 62 -11.40 -15.84 -5.72
C ALA A 62 -10.29 -16.89 -5.89
N ILE A 63 -9.21 -16.83 -5.11
CA ILE A 63 -8.15 -17.85 -5.13
C ILE A 63 -8.66 -19.18 -4.55
N ALA A 64 -9.48 -19.16 -3.50
CA ALA A 64 -10.06 -20.38 -2.95
C ALA A 64 -10.99 -21.09 -3.95
N ALA A 65 -11.73 -20.33 -4.76
CA ALA A 65 -12.62 -20.85 -5.80
C ALA A 65 -11.88 -21.58 -6.94
N THR A 66 -10.58 -21.33 -7.14
CA THR A 66 -9.77 -22.07 -8.12
C THR A 66 -9.26 -23.42 -7.59
N GLY A 67 -9.62 -23.80 -6.37
CA GLY A 67 -9.13 -25.01 -5.71
C GLY A 67 -7.73 -24.87 -5.11
N GLU A 68 -7.13 -23.67 -5.18
CA GLU A 68 -5.78 -23.38 -4.68
C GLU A 68 -5.83 -22.67 -3.32
N ALA A 69 -6.79 -23.02 -2.45
CA ALA A 69 -7.03 -22.28 -1.21
C ALA A 69 -5.78 -22.25 -0.30
N PRO A 70 -5.07 -21.10 -0.19
CA PRO A 70 -3.94 -21.00 0.70
C PRO A 70 -4.43 -21.03 2.15
N PRO A 71 -3.62 -21.54 3.10
CA PRO A 71 -3.94 -21.41 4.51
C PRO A 71 -4.12 -19.94 4.89
N LEU A 72 -5.19 -19.63 5.65
CA LEU A 72 -5.47 -18.24 6.09
C LEU A 72 -4.28 -17.59 6.80
N SER A 73 -3.51 -18.37 7.57
CA SER A 73 -2.30 -17.91 8.24
C SER A 73 -1.21 -17.48 7.25
N LYS A 74 -1.09 -18.14 6.09
CA LYS A 74 -0.16 -17.75 5.01
C LYS A 74 -0.60 -16.42 4.39
N VAL A 75 -1.90 -16.27 4.14
CA VAL A 75 -2.46 -15.03 3.57
C VAL A 75 -2.26 -13.86 4.52
N ALA A 76 -2.65 -14.01 5.79
CA ALA A 76 -2.46 -12.98 6.81
C ALA A 76 -0.99 -12.58 6.96
N ARG A 77 -0.07 -13.56 6.93
CA ARG A 77 1.38 -13.30 6.94
C ARG A 77 1.83 -12.54 5.69
N ALA A 78 1.36 -12.93 4.51
CA ALA A 78 1.71 -12.27 3.26
C ALA A 78 1.28 -10.79 3.27
N PHE A 79 0.06 -10.51 3.73
CA PHE A 79 -0.42 -9.14 3.93
C PHE A 79 0.40 -8.37 4.96
N ALA A 80 0.74 -8.97 6.11
CA ALA A 80 1.57 -8.32 7.12
C ALA A 80 2.97 -7.97 6.58
N LEU A 81 3.58 -8.85 5.78
CA LEU A 81 4.87 -8.59 5.14
C LEU A 81 4.77 -7.52 4.04
N ALA A 82 3.68 -7.53 3.26
CA ALA A 82 3.43 -6.51 2.25
C ALA A 82 3.19 -5.12 2.89
N LEU A 83 2.41 -5.05 3.97
CA LEU A 83 2.24 -3.83 4.77
C LEU A 83 3.58 -3.37 5.35
N GLY A 84 4.41 -4.29 5.86
CA GLY A 84 5.73 -3.95 6.35
C GLY A 84 6.62 -3.34 5.26
N ALA A 85 6.62 -3.92 4.05
CA ALA A 85 7.34 -3.38 2.90
C ALA A 85 6.79 -2.01 2.46
N PHE A 86 5.46 -1.84 2.48
CA PHE A 86 4.80 -0.57 2.21
C PHE A 86 5.25 0.52 3.20
N GLY A 87 5.18 0.23 4.50
CA GLY A 87 5.59 1.14 5.56
C GLY A 87 7.06 1.52 5.47
N LEU A 88 7.92 0.57 5.17
CA LEU A 88 9.35 0.82 5.00
C LEU A 88 9.64 1.67 3.76
N ALA A 89 8.96 1.39 2.64
CA ALA A 89 9.06 2.22 1.44
C ALA A 89 8.60 3.65 1.74
N LEU A 90 7.47 3.82 2.43
CA LEU A 90 7.00 5.14 2.85
C LEU A 90 7.97 5.84 3.80
N ALA A 91 8.55 5.15 4.78
CA ALA A 91 9.52 5.76 5.68
C ALA A 91 10.72 6.36 4.92
N GLY A 92 11.18 5.69 3.86
CA GLY A 92 12.23 6.22 2.97
C GLY A 92 11.78 7.38 2.08
N LEU A 93 10.48 7.46 1.75
CA LEU A 93 9.92 8.46 0.82
C LEU A 93 9.30 9.68 1.53
N VAL A 94 8.92 9.57 2.80
CA VAL A 94 8.25 10.64 3.57
C VAL A 94 9.13 11.88 3.68
N LEU A 95 10.42 11.74 3.99
CA LEU A 95 11.33 12.89 4.11
C LEU A 95 11.53 13.61 2.76
N PRO A 96 11.88 12.93 1.65
CA PRO A 96 11.91 13.57 0.33
C PRO A 96 10.57 14.20 -0.05
N ALA A 97 9.45 13.53 0.22
CA ALA A 97 8.13 14.05 -0.08
C ALA A 97 7.81 15.31 0.71
N ALA A 98 8.15 15.34 2.00
CA ALA A 98 7.99 16.51 2.86
C ALA A 98 8.84 17.68 2.37
N PHE A 99 10.12 17.43 2.08
CA PHE A 99 11.03 18.45 1.56
C PHE A 99 10.50 19.08 0.26
N LEU A 100 10.20 18.25 -0.75
CA LEU A 100 9.66 18.74 -2.03
C LEU A 100 8.31 19.45 -1.88
N SER A 101 7.47 18.97 -0.96
CA SER A 101 6.15 19.57 -0.69
C SER A 101 6.24 20.93 -0.02
N LEU A 102 7.17 21.10 0.93
CA LEU A 102 7.39 22.35 1.66
C LEU A 102 8.13 23.38 0.80
N SER A 103 9.03 22.92 -0.08
CA SER A 103 9.74 23.78 -1.04
C SER A 103 8.90 24.17 -2.26
N SER A 104 7.71 23.56 -2.45
CA SER A 104 6.84 23.86 -3.57
C SER A 104 6.00 25.13 -3.34
N VAL A 105 5.87 25.93 -4.39
CA VAL A 105 4.98 27.11 -4.42
C VAL A 105 3.51 26.70 -4.65
N SER A 106 3.25 25.53 -5.27
CA SER A 106 1.91 25.08 -5.66
C SER A 106 1.42 23.86 -4.87
N ALA A 107 0.14 23.86 -4.51
CA ALA A 107 -0.57 22.73 -3.90
C ALA A 107 -0.65 21.50 -4.84
N VAL A 108 -0.75 21.74 -6.16
CA VAL A 108 -0.79 20.68 -7.16
C VAL A 108 0.48 19.84 -7.14
N THR A 109 1.63 20.48 -6.97
CA THR A 109 2.93 19.79 -6.88
C THR A 109 3.04 18.98 -5.60
N THR A 110 2.56 19.50 -4.46
CA THR A 110 2.47 18.73 -3.20
C THR A 110 1.65 17.46 -3.39
N ILE A 111 0.46 17.58 -3.99
CA ILE A 111 -0.41 16.43 -4.28
C ILE A 111 0.29 15.44 -5.20
N ALA A 112 0.92 15.90 -6.28
CA ALA A 112 1.64 15.04 -7.21
C ALA A 112 2.79 14.27 -6.52
N VAL A 113 3.59 14.94 -5.68
CA VAL A 113 4.70 14.33 -4.93
C VAL A 113 4.19 13.28 -3.94
N VAL A 114 3.17 13.61 -3.16
CA VAL A 114 2.58 12.66 -2.19
C VAL A 114 1.94 11.47 -2.92
N THR A 115 1.25 11.71 -4.03
CA THR A 115 0.65 10.66 -4.86
C THR A 115 1.73 9.74 -5.43
N ALA A 116 2.85 10.29 -5.91
CA ALA A 116 3.97 9.51 -6.42
C ALA A 116 4.61 8.66 -5.32
N ALA A 117 4.79 9.21 -4.11
CA ALA A 117 5.32 8.47 -2.97
C ALA A 117 4.38 7.30 -2.57
N LEU A 118 3.08 7.55 -2.47
CA LEU A 118 2.07 6.53 -2.17
C LEU A 118 2.02 5.45 -3.25
N GLY A 119 1.94 5.85 -4.52
CA GLY A 119 1.89 4.93 -5.66
C GLY A 119 3.15 4.07 -5.74
N GLY A 120 4.33 4.66 -5.56
CA GLY A 120 5.60 3.94 -5.53
C GLY A 120 5.66 2.90 -4.41
N ALA A 121 5.28 3.28 -3.19
CA ALA A 121 5.22 2.35 -2.06
C ALA A 121 4.17 1.25 -2.29
N ALA A 122 3.01 1.57 -2.84
CA ALA A 122 1.96 0.59 -3.15
C ALA A 122 2.42 -0.45 -4.18
N VAL A 123 3.15 -0.04 -5.22
CA VAL A 123 3.72 -0.96 -6.22
C VAL A 123 4.72 -1.93 -5.56
N LEU A 124 5.58 -1.43 -4.66
CA LEU A 124 6.51 -2.28 -3.92
C LEU A 124 5.79 -3.27 -2.99
N ALA A 125 4.72 -2.83 -2.33
CA ALA A 125 3.89 -3.66 -1.47
C ALA A 125 3.18 -4.77 -2.27
N LEU A 126 2.60 -4.43 -3.43
CA LEU A 126 1.94 -5.39 -4.32
C LEU A 126 2.93 -6.41 -4.87
N ARG A 127 4.15 -5.98 -5.25
CA ARG A 127 5.22 -6.91 -5.64
C ARG A 127 5.55 -7.88 -4.52
N ARG A 128 5.70 -7.39 -3.27
CA ARG A 128 5.95 -8.26 -2.12
C ARG A 128 4.80 -9.23 -1.87
N LEU A 129 3.56 -8.74 -1.94
CA LEU A 129 2.36 -9.56 -1.74
C LEU A 129 2.28 -10.68 -2.79
N ALA A 130 2.51 -10.36 -4.06
CA ALA A 130 2.54 -11.33 -5.15
C ALA A 130 3.60 -12.42 -4.88
N THR A 131 4.80 -12.05 -4.47
CA THR A 131 5.88 -13.00 -4.15
C THR A 131 5.54 -13.90 -2.96
N GLU A 132 4.88 -13.37 -1.92
CA GLU A 132 4.50 -14.15 -0.73
C GLU A 132 3.31 -15.09 -0.96
N LEU A 133 2.38 -14.68 -1.83
CA LEU A 133 1.23 -15.51 -2.20
C LEU A 133 1.61 -16.59 -3.21
N ALA A 134 2.60 -16.35 -4.06
CA ALA A 134 3.10 -17.33 -5.01
C ALA A 134 3.46 -18.67 -4.33
N THR A 135 3.07 -19.75 -4.97
CA THR A 135 3.46 -21.12 -4.65
C THR A 135 4.27 -21.67 -5.83
N PRO A 136 5.12 -22.69 -5.61
CA PRO A 136 5.80 -23.38 -6.71
C PRO A 136 4.85 -23.85 -7.82
N ASP A 137 3.61 -24.19 -7.43
CA ASP A 137 2.54 -24.65 -8.32
C ASP A 137 1.50 -23.56 -8.65
N SER A 138 1.84 -22.27 -8.47
CA SER A 138 0.88 -21.19 -8.70
C SER A 138 0.42 -21.15 -10.16
N SER A 139 -0.89 -21.28 -10.38
CA SER A 139 -1.44 -21.26 -11.73
C SER A 139 -1.43 -19.85 -12.34
N LEU A 140 -1.47 -19.82 -13.68
CA LEU A 140 -1.74 -18.60 -14.43
C LEU A 140 -3.06 -17.95 -13.98
N THR A 141 -4.06 -18.76 -13.61
CA THR A 141 -5.36 -18.29 -13.12
C THR A 141 -5.22 -17.48 -11.83
N SER A 142 -4.48 -17.99 -10.84
CA SER A 142 -4.24 -17.29 -9.57
C SER A 142 -3.50 -15.96 -9.80
N SER A 143 -2.54 -15.94 -10.73
CA SER A 143 -1.83 -14.72 -11.13
C SER A 143 -2.75 -13.68 -11.78
N VAL A 144 -3.64 -14.11 -12.68
CA VAL A 144 -4.64 -13.22 -13.31
C VAL A 144 -5.61 -12.66 -12.28
N ILE A 145 -6.11 -13.50 -11.36
CA ILE A 145 -6.98 -13.07 -10.26
C ILE A 145 -6.29 -12.00 -9.40
N PHE A 146 -5.03 -12.22 -9.05
CA PHE A 146 -4.26 -11.25 -8.29
C PHE A 146 -4.12 -9.92 -9.03
N ILE A 147 -3.79 -9.94 -10.33
CA ILE A 147 -3.64 -8.72 -11.14
C ILE A 147 -4.96 -7.96 -11.24
N VAL A 148 -6.07 -8.66 -11.51
CA VAL A 148 -7.41 -8.05 -11.59
C VAL A 148 -7.79 -7.42 -10.25
N TRP A 149 -7.58 -8.15 -9.15
CA TRP A 149 -7.83 -7.62 -7.81
C TRP A 149 -6.96 -6.41 -7.49
N ALA A 150 -5.67 -6.45 -7.82
CA ALA A 150 -4.74 -5.35 -7.58
C ALA A 150 -5.14 -4.11 -8.39
N ALA A 151 -5.51 -4.28 -9.66
CA ALA A 151 -6.01 -3.21 -10.51
C ALA A 151 -7.30 -2.59 -9.96
N ALA A 152 -8.26 -3.42 -9.55
CA ALA A 152 -9.51 -2.94 -8.94
C ALA A 152 -9.26 -2.19 -7.63
N THR A 153 -8.42 -2.75 -6.75
CA THR A 153 -8.05 -2.14 -5.46
C THR A 153 -7.36 -0.79 -5.66
N LEU A 154 -6.39 -0.71 -6.57
CA LEU A 154 -5.72 0.54 -6.93
C LEU A 154 -6.68 1.54 -7.58
N GLY A 155 -7.60 1.08 -8.42
CA GLY A 155 -8.63 1.92 -9.04
C GLY A 155 -9.55 2.58 -8.01
N ILE A 156 -10.04 1.80 -7.05
CA ILE A 156 -10.90 2.30 -5.96
C ILE A 156 -10.11 3.26 -5.08
N ALA A 157 -8.92 2.87 -4.62
CA ALA A 157 -8.08 3.73 -3.78
C ALA A 157 -7.69 5.02 -4.50
N GLY A 158 -7.31 4.93 -5.78
CA GLY A 158 -6.97 6.08 -6.61
C GLY A 158 -8.14 7.03 -6.82
N ARG A 159 -9.36 6.51 -7.02
CA ARG A 159 -10.55 7.34 -7.11
C ARG A 159 -10.82 8.11 -5.82
N LEU A 160 -10.82 7.42 -4.68
CA LEU A 160 -11.03 8.05 -3.36
C LEU A 160 -9.94 9.06 -3.05
N TRP A 161 -8.69 8.77 -3.43
CA TRP A 161 -7.57 9.69 -3.28
C TRP A 161 -7.72 10.97 -4.12
N ILE A 162 -8.19 10.84 -5.37
CA ILE A 162 -8.47 12.00 -6.23
C ILE A 162 -9.60 12.86 -5.63
N ASP A 163 -10.64 12.23 -5.09
CA ASP A 163 -11.75 12.96 -4.47
C ASP A 163 -11.27 13.71 -3.21
N LEU A 164 -10.43 13.09 -2.37
CA LEU A 164 -9.76 13.75 -1.23
C LEU A 164 -8.85 14.89 -1.70
N ALA A 165 -8.07 14.68 -2.76
CA ALA A 165 -7.16 15.70 -3.30
C ALA A 165 -7.92 16.93 -3.83
N ARG A 166 -9.11 16.72 -4.42
CA ARG A 166 -9.98 17.81 -4.87
C ARG A 166 -10.53 18.63 -3.71
N GLU A 167 -10.96 17.97 -2.63
CA GLU A 167 -11.42 18.64 -1.41
C GLU A 167 -10.32 19.49 -0.77
N VAL A 168 -9.07 19.02 -0.81
CA VAL A 168 -7.89 19.75 -0.32
C VAL A 168 -7.58 21.00 -1.17
N MET A 169 -7.96 21.00 -2.45
CA MET A 169 -7.70 22.12 -3.37
C MET A 169 -8.80 23.18 -3.41
N SER A 170 -9.99 22.90 -2.88
CA SER A 170 -11.13 23.81 -2.86
C SER A 170 -11.12 24.72 -1.63
#